data_AF-A0A2V1AU33-F1
#
_entry.id   AF-A0A2V1AU33-F1
#
_cell.length_a   1.000
_cell.length_b   1.000
_cell.length_c   1.000
_cell.angle_alpha   90.00
_cell.angle_beta   90.00
_cell.angle_gamma   90.00
#
_symmetry.space_group_name_H-M   'P 1'
#
loop_
_entity.id
_entity.type
_entity.pdbx_description
1 polymer ?
#
loop_
_entity_poly.entity_id
_entity_poly.type
_entity_poly.pdbx_seq_one_letter_code
_entity_poly.pdbx_strand_id
1 'polypeptide(L)'
;MSDYEALKVFSRQPVSQEMVEFLAATTCSVIQVKPVVNPKSLQGSMVVTPVTKEAVPLTQFISKLIEYSNVQTPTLMAALVYLNRLRNALPGNAVGIETTRHRIFLASLILSAKSLNDSSPLNKHWTKYTDGLLSNKDVNSAERELIGILKWNLNVDEQELVAALQPFLTRIKKDLQRKHELECNAKSEYYRMSSFYSSNSLASSRSSSKSSIFSASNYSLRSAASSSQNLASENDPAYMAPSSSRMPLAARSSTALNQMHKNSFYKTTDTSVRSGGLLPSAVV
;
A
#
# COMPACT_ATOMS: atom_id res chain seq x y z
N MET A 1 -9.44 6.12 12.47
CA MET A 1 -9.22 5.22 11.32
C MET A 1 -8.25 4.14 11.73
N SER A 2 -8.49 2.91 11.30
CA SER A 2 -7.76 1.74 11.78
C SER A 2 -6.44 1.55 11.02
N ASP A 3 -5.42 1.06 11.72
CA ASP A 3 -4.09 0.75 11.17
C ASP A 3 -4.16 -0.31 10.07
N TYR A 4 -5.10 -1.24 10.23
CA TYR A 4 -5.44 -2.27 9.25
C TYR A 4 -5.88 -1.68 7.89
N GLU A 5 -6.70 -0.62 7.91
CA GLU A 5 -7.16 0.03 6.68
C GLU A 5 -6.01 0.70 5.94
N ALA A 6 -5.12 1.37 6.69
CA ALA A 6 -3.95 2.00 6.11
C ALA A 6 -2.98 0.98 5.47
N LEU A 7 -2.76 -0.16 6.13
CA LEU A 7 -1.98 -1.27 5.59
C LEU A 7 -2.59 -1.84 4.30
N LYS A 8 -3.91 -2.02 4.26
CA LYS A 8 -4.62 -2.52 3.08
C LYS A 8 -4.56 -1.55 1.89
N VAL A 9 -4.54 -0.25 2.16
CA VAL A 9 -4.34 0.77 1.12
C VAL A 9 -2.90 0.73 0.62
N PHE A 10 -1.92 0.70 1.52
CA PHE A 10 -0.50 0.66 1.16
C PHE A 10 -0.14 -0.57 0.34
N SER A 11 -0.65 -1.75 0.70
CA SER A 11 -0.37 -3.01 0.00
C SER A 11 -0.80 -3.02 -1.48
N ARG A 12 -1.74 -2.15 -1.86
CA ARG A 12 -2.24 -2.00 -3.23
C ARG A 12 -1.54 -0.92 -4.04
N GLN A 13 -0.70 -0.11 -3.39
CA GLN A 13 0.04 0.95 -4.08
C GLN A 13 1.25 0.37 -4.81
N PRO A 14 1.65 0.96 -5.95
CA PRO A 14 2.89 0.58 -6.61
C PRO A 14 4.10 0.95 -5.73
N VAL A 15 5.22 0.26 -5.95
CA VAL A 15 6.46 0.55 -5.25
C VAL A 15 6.96 1.94 -5.63
N SER A 16 7.04 2.85 -4.66
CA SER A 16 7.55 4.21 -4.87
C SER A 16 9.06 4.28 -4.69
N GLN A 17 9.68 5.32 -5.27
CA GLN A 17 11.11 5.59 -5.06
C GLN A 17 11.42 5.85 -3.57
N GLU A 18 10.52 6.52 -2.85
CA GLU A 18 10.60 6.75 -1.39
C GLU A 18 10.69 5.42 -0.62
N MET A 19 9.95 4.39 -1.05
CA MET A 19 10.02 3.05 -0.45
C MET A 19 11.39 2.39 -0.69
N VAL A 20 11.96 2.56 -1.88
CA VAL A 20 13.29 2.02 -2.20
C VAL A 20 14.38 2.69 -1.35
N GLU A 21 14.34 4.01 -1.22
CA GLU A 21 15.27 4.78 -0.38
C GLU A 21 15.14 4.38 1.09
N PHE A 22 13.92 4.20 1.57
CA PHE A 22 13.66 3.74 2.93
C PHE A 22 14.19 2.31 3.19
N LEU A 23 14.01 1.39 2.25
CA LEU A 23 14.58 0.04 2.33
C LEU A 23 16.10 0.06 2.34
N ALA A 24 16.72 0.90 1.51
CA ALA A 24 18.16 1.07 1.47
C ALA A 24 18.68 1.64 2.80
N ALA A 25 18.05 2.68 3.34
CA ALA A 25 18.39 3.27 4.62
C ALA A 25 18.25 2.27 5.77
N THR A 26 17.15 1.50 5.79
CA THR A 26 16.92 0.45 6.78
C THR A 26 18.02 -0.61 6.71
N THR A 27 18.36 -1.08 5.52
CA THR A 27 19.44 -2.06 5.30
C THR A 27 20.79 -1.52 5.74
N CYS A 28 21.09 -0.25 5.47
CA CYS A 28 22.32 0.40 5.96
C CYS A 28 22.39 0.47 7.49
N SER A 29 21.24 0.60 8.17
CA SER A 29 21.16 0.59 9.63
C SER A 29 21.32 -0.80 10.25
N VAL A 30 21.18 -1.89 9.48
CA VAL A 30 21.30 -3.26 10.00
C VAL A 30 22.76 -3.60 10.34
N ILE A 31 23.71 -3.16 9.51
CA ILE A 31 25.12 -3.53 9.67
C ILE A 31 26.07 -2.38 9.32
N GLN A 32 27.08 -2.21 10.17
CA GLN A 32 28.18 -1.31 9.89
C GLN A 32 29.08 -1.93 8.82
N VAL A 33 29.48 -1.17 7.82
CA VAL A 33 30.45 -1.63 6.81
C VAL A 33 31.69 -0.80 6.94
N LYS A 34 32.85 -1.46 7.02
CA LYS A 34 34.14 -0.77 6.96
C LYS A 34 34.35 -0.25 5.53
N PRO A 35 34.57 1.06 5.33
CA PRO A 35 34.97 1.56 4.02
C PRO A 35 36.30 0.93 3.64
N VAL A 36 36.41 0.45 2.40
CA VAL A 36 37.69 -0.02 1.85
C VAL A 36 38.56 1.22 1.65
N VAL A 37 39.42 1.50 2.63
CA VAL A 37 40.46 2.53 2.47
C VAL A 37 41.50 1.94 1.52
N ASN A 38 41.54 2.38 0.26
CA ASN A 38 42.61 2.02 -0.67
C ASN A 38 43.86 2.85 -0.33
N PRO A 39 44.95 2.28 0.22
CA PRO A 39 46.15 3.05 0.60
C PRO A 39 47.14 3.21 -0.57
N LYS A 40 46.65 3.37 -1.80
CA LYS A 40 47.51 3.49 -3.00
C LYS A 40 47.05 4.61 -3.93
N SER A 41 47.28 5.85 -3.52
CA SER A 41 47.25 7.00 -4.41
C SER A 41 48.56 7.78 -4.33
N LEU A 42 49.70 7.11 -4.51
CA LEU A 42 50.96 7.77 -4.83
C LEU A 42 51.76 6.86 -5.79
N GLN A 43 52.09 7.44 -6.94
CA GLN A 43 53.03 7.01 -7.98
C GLN A 43 52.50 6.11 -9.09
N GLY A 44 52.60 6.67 -10.31
CA GLY A 44 52.08 6.12 -11.55
C GLY A 44 52.79 4.85 -12.00
N SER A 45 52.00 3.93 -12.53
CA SER A 45 52.44 2.95 -13.51
C SER A 45 51.22 2.49 -14.29
N MET A 46 51.39 2.45 -15.61
CA MET A 46 50.44 1.96 -16.59
C MET A 46 50.20 0.47 -16.34
N VAL A 47 49.16 0.14 -15.57
CA VAL A 47 48.72 -1.24 -15.33
C VAL A 47 47.27 -1.31 -15.78
N VAL A 48 47.00 -2.19 -16.76
CA VAL A 48 45.66 -2.61 -17.13
C VAL A 48 45.05 -3.28 -15.89
N THR A 49 44.29 -2.51 -15.11
CA THR A 49 43.51 -3.03 -14.00
C THR A 49 42.34 -3.83 -14.57
N PRO A 50 42.12 -5.10 -14.18
CA PRO A 50 40.85 -5.74 -14.45
C PRO A 50 39.78 -4.89 -13.78
N VAL A 51 38.74 -4.51 -14.53
CA VAL A 51 37.61 -3.67 -14.09
C VAL A 51 37.19 -4.04 -12.67
N THR A 52 37.70 -3.32 -11.67
CA THR A 52 37.13 -3.31 -10.32
C THR A 52 35.79 -2.63 -10.48
N LYS A 53 34.76 -3.45 -10.70
CA LYS A 53 33.34 -3.07 -10.68
C LYS A 53 33.16 -2.07 -9.53
N GLU A 54 32.97 -0.81 -9.86
CA GLU A 54 32.58 0.21 -8.87
C GLU A 54 31.37 -0.35 -8.11
N ALA A 55 31.45 -0.34 -6.78
CA ALA A 55 30.41 -0.96 -5.97
C ALA A 55 29.07 -0.29 -6.26
N VAL A 56 28.16 -1.05 -6.86
CA VAL A 56 26.84 -0.54 -7.25
C VAL A 56 26.14 0.02 -6.01
N PRO A 57 25.70 1.29 -6.02
CA PRO A 57 24.97 1.88 -4.90
C PRO A 57 23.79 1.01 -4.48
N LEU A 58 23.58 0.84 -3.18
CA LEU A 58 22.56 -0.06 -2.66
C LEU A 58 21.16 0.30 -3.16
N THR A 59 20.83 1.59 -3.24
CA THR A 59 19.55 2.07 -3.78
C THR A 59 19.35 1.63 -5.23
N GLN A 60 20.36 1.79 -6.09
CA GLN A 60 20.31 1.36 -7.48
C GLN A 60 20.18 -0.16 -7.61
N PHE A 61 20.89 -0.91 -6.77
CA PHE A 61 20.75 -2.36 -6.69
C PHE A 61 19.32 -2.77 -6.32
N ILE A 62 18.73 -2.14 -5.29
CA ILE A 62 17.36 -2.43 -4.86
C ILE A 62 16.35 -2.08 -5.95
N SER A 63 16.45 -0.90 -6.58
CA SER A 63 15.55 -0.50 -7.67
C SER A 63 15.57 -1.52 -8.82
N LYS A 64 16.76 -1.88 -9.32
CA LYS A 64 16.91 -2.88 -10.39
C LYS A 64 16.36 -4.24 -9.99
N LEU A 65 16.64 -4.67 -8.76
CA LEU A 65 16.20 -5.97 -8.27
C LEU A 65 14.66 -6.04 -8.22
N ILE A 66 14.00 -4.99 -7.76
CA ILE A 66 12.53 -4.89 -7.72
C ILE A 66 11.95 -4.90 -9.13
N GLU A 67 12.56 -4.17 -10.06
CA GLU A 67 12.14 -4.13 -11.46
C GLU A 67 12.26 -5.51 -12.14
N TYR A 68 13.41 -6.17 -12.01
CA TYR A 68 13.64 -7.48 -12.62
C TYR A 68 12.82 -8.62 -12.01
N SER A 69 12.55 -8.55 -10.71
CA SER A 69 11.76 -9.57 -10.01
C SER A 69 10.26 -9.28 -10.04
N ASN A 70 9.85 -8.10 -10.49
CA ASN A 70 8.46 -7.63 -10.54
C ASN A 70 7.72 -7.84 -9.21
N VAL A 71 8.43 -7.57 -8.11
CA VAL A 71 7.94 -7.83 -6.75
C VAL A 71 6.92 -6.78 -6.34
N GLN A 72 5.82 -7.25 -5.73
CA GLN A 72 4.76 -6.40 -5.22
C GLN A 72 5.09 -5.81 -3.84
N THR A 73 4.47 -4.68 -3.51
CA THR A 73 4.59 -3.98 -2.22
C THR A 73 4.42 -4.89 -0.99
N PRO A 74 3.46 -5.82 -0.91
CA PRO A 74 3.32 -6.72 0.25
C PRO A 74 4.58 -7.53 0.57
N THR A 75 5.28 -7.98 -0.46
CA THR A 75 6.53 -8.74 -0.29
C THR A 75 7.65 -7.85 0.26
N LEU A 76 7.72 -6.59 -0.18
CA LEU A 76 8.68 -5.61 0.35
C LEU A 76 8.35 -5.20 1.79
N MET A 77 7.07 -5.13 2.13
CA MET A 77 6.60 -4.88 3.49
C MET A 77 7.09 -5.98 4.45
N ALA A 78 6.99 -7.26 4.07
CA ALA A 78 7.54 -8.36 4.85
C ALA A 78 9.08 -8.35 4.89
N ALA A 79 9.75 -8.01 3.78
CA ALA A 79 11.21 -7.93 3.74
C ALA A 79 11.73 -6.90 4.75
N LEU A 80 11.03 -5.79 4.90
CA LEU A 80 11.35 -4.75 5.89
C LEU A 80 11.25 -5.28 7.33
N VAL A 81 10.25 -6.12 7.64
CA VAL A 81 10.13 -6.77 8.95
C VAL A 81 11.33 -7.68 9.21
N TYR A 82 11.74 -8.48 8.22
CA TYR A 82 12.92 -9.33 8.36
C TYR A 82 14.23 -8.54 8.55
N LEU A 83 14.37 -7.38 7.89
CA LEU A 83 15.50 -6.48 8.11
C LEU A 83 15.53 -5.97 9.55
N ASN A 84 14.38 -5.57 10.10
CA ASN A 84 14.27 -5.11 11.49
C ASN A 84 14.55 -6.23 12.49
N ARG A 85 14.06 -7.45 12.25
CA ARG A 85 14.37 -8.63 13.07
C ARG A 85 15.86 -8.94 13.04
N LEU A 86 16.48 -8.90 11.86
CA LEU A 86 17.91 -9.11 11.69
C LEU A 86 18.72 -8.06 12.47
N ARG A 87 18.35 -6.78 12.39
CA ARG A 87 18.99 -5.71 13.16
C ARG A 87 18.96 -5.98 14.66
N ASN A 88 17.85 -6.49 15.19
CA ASN A 88 17.71 -6.80 16.62
C ASN A 88 18.45 -8.08 17.03
N ALA A 89 18.67 -9.00 16.09
CA ALA A 89 19.36 -10.26 16.34
C ALA A 89 20.89 -10.15 16.19
N LEU A 90 21.39 -9.19 15.42
CA LEU A 90 22.83 -8.99 15.23
C LEU A 90 23.46 -8.30 16.45
N PRO A 91 24.67 -8.72 16.85
CA PRO A 91 25.42 -8.02 17.88
C PRO A 91 25.87 -6.65 17.36
N GLY A 92 25.87 -5.62 18.22
CA GLY A 92 26.14 -4.23 17.81
C GLY A 92 27.54 -3.96 17.24
N ASN A 93 28.45 -4.92 17.36
CA ASN A 93 29.80 -4.89 16.79
C ASN A 93 29.93 -5.64 15.46
N ALA A 94 28.83 -6.11 14.87
CA ALA A 94 28.85 -6.79 13.58
C ALA A 94 29.30 -5.83 12.48
N VAL A 95 30.44 -6.14 11.86
CA VAL A 95 31.00 -5.38 10.74
C VAL A 95 30.97 -6.23 9.49
N GLY A 96 30.25 -5.75 8.47
CA GLY A 96 30.19 -6.35 7.16
C GLY A 96 31.26 -5.84 6.21
N ILE A 97 31.44 -6.57 5.11
CA ILE A 97 32.15 -6.11 3.92
C ILE A 97 31.18 -5.35 3.01
N GLU A 98 31.69 -4.71 1.97
CA GLU A 98 30.92 -3.86 1.07
C GLU A 98 29.66 -4.52 0.49
N THR A 99 29.74 -5.80 0.11
CA THR A 99 28.61 -6.56 -0.47
C THR A 99 27.64 -7.12 0.59
N THR A 100 27.93 -6.98 1.88
CA THR A 100 27.09 -7.57 2.94
C THR A 100 25.70 -6.94 2.97
N ARG A 101 25.58 -5.64 2.70
CA ARG A 101 24.26 -4.97 2.64
C ARG A 101 23.40 -5.48 1.50
N HIS A 102 23.99 -5.66 0.31
CA HIS A 102 23.30 -6.23 -0.86
C HIS A 102 22.83 -7.66 -0.59
N ARG A 103 23.67 -8.47 0.08
CA ARG A 103 23.32 -9.84 0.49
C ARG A 103 22.17 -9.87 1.50
N ILE A 104 22.23 -9.03 2.52
CA ILE A 104 21.18 -8.93 3.56
C ILE A 104 19.84 -8.55 2.94
N PHE A 105 19.84 -7.52 2.08
CA PHE A 105 18.61 -7.10 1.41
C PHE A 105 18.06 -8.21 0.50
N LEU A 106 18.92 -8.81 -0.34
CA LEU A 106 18.51 -9.88 -1.25
C LEU A 106 17.95 -11.08 -0.49
N ALA A 107 18.61 -11.51 0.59
CA ALA A 107 18.13 -12.62 1.42
C ALA A 107 16.76 -12.30 2.04
N SER A 108 16.56 -11.09 2.55
CA SER A 108 15.29 -10.65 3.12
C SER A 108 14.16 -10.62 2.08
N LEU A 109 14.48 -10.20 0.85
CA LEU A 109 13.54 -10.19 -0.27
C LEU A 109 13.17 -11.60 -0.72
N ILE A 110 14.16 -12.50 -0.90
CA ILE A 110 13.95 -13.90 -1.28
C ILE A 110 13.08 -14.60 -0.24
N LEU A 111 13.40 -14.42 1.04
CA LEU A 111 12.68 -15.04 2.14
C LEU A 111 11.22 -14.60 2.17
N SER A 112 10.97 -13.30 1.94
CA SER A 112 9.61 -12.75 1.85
C SER A 112 8.87 -13.31 0.65
N ALA A 113 9.53 -13.37 -0.51
CA ALA A 113 8.92 -13.89 -1.72
C ALA A 113 8.56 -15.37 -1.60
N LYS A 114 9.41 -16.18 -0.95
CA LYS A 114 9.16 -17.61 -0.69
C LYS A 114 8.10 -17.86 0.38
N SER A 115 7.95 -16.95 1.35
CA SER A 115 6.99 -17.12 2.44
C SER A 115 5.57 -16.69 2.06
N LEU A 116 5.44 -15.71 1.16
CA LEU A 116 4.15 -15.07 0.85
C LEU A 116 3.54 -15.47 -0.49
N ASN A 117 4.35 -15.91 -1.47
CA ASN A 117 3.86 -16.22 -2.81
C ASN A 117 3.81 -17.73 -3.04
N ASP A 118 2.70 -18.22 -3.58
CA ASP A 118 2.52 -19.64 -3.97
C ASP A 118 3.58 -20.11 -4.98
N SER A 119 4.14 -19.17 -5.74
CA SER A 119 5.22 -19.40 -6.68
C SER A 119 6.27 -18.33 -6.53
N SER A 120 7.51 -18.74 -6.23
CA SER A 120 8.65 -17.83 -6.11
C SER A 120 9.82 -18.35 -6.95
N PRO A 121 10.65 -17.45 -7.53
CA PRO A 121 11.79 -17.87 -8.32
C PRO A 121 12.82 -18.64 -7.47
N LEU A 122 13.39 -19.71 -8.04
CA LEU A 122 14.54 -20.40 -7.44
C LEU A 122 15.73 -19.43 -7.28
N ASN A 123 16.62 -19.68 -6.32
CA ASN A 123 17.79 -18.84 -6.05
C ASN A 123 18.70 -18.62 -7.27
N LYS A 124 18.75 -19.59 -8.19
CA LYS A 124 19.47 -19.47 -9.48
C LYS A 124 18.93 -18.31 -10.33
N HIS A 125 17.63 -18.05 -10.28
CA HIS A 125 17.01 -16.92 -10.98
C HIS A 125 17.33 -15.60 -10.29
N TRP A 126 17.21 -15.55 -8.95
CA TRP A 126 17.61 -14.39 -8.15
C TRP A 126 19.06 -13.95 -8.40
N THR A 127 19.96 -14.92 -8.60
CA THR A 127 21.37 -14.65 -8.93
C THR A 127 21.49 -13.84 -10.24
N LYS A 128 20.65 -14.12 -11.25
CA LYS A 128 20.68 -13.41 -12.54
C LYS A 128 20.28 -11.94 -12.39
N TYR A 129 19.41 -11.62 -11.45
CA TYR A 129 18.96 -10.25 -11.19
C TYR A 129 20.01 -9.37 -10.48
N THR A 130 21.14 -9.96 -10.06
CA THR A 130 22.22 -9.22 -9.39
C THR A 130 23.30 -8.72 -10.36
N ASP A 131 23.11 -8.84 -11.68
CA ASP A 131 24.09 -8.44 -12.71
C ASP A 131 25.51 -8.99 -12.47
N GLY A 132 25.59 -10.19 -11.88
CA GLY A 132 26.85 -10.84 -11.51
C GLY A 132 27.59 -10.21 -10.33
N LEU A 133 26.89 -9.46 -9.47
CA LEU A 133 27.43 -8.98 -8.19
C LEU A 133 27.57 -10.12 -7.17
N LEU A 134 26.61 -11.05 -7.16
CA LEU A 134 26.57 -12.18 -6.24
C LEU A 134 26.55 -13.50 -7.02
N SER A 135 27.30 -14.49 -6.55
CA SER A 135 27.25 -15.85 -7.11
C SER A 135 26.06 -16.63 -6.55
N ASN A 136 25.70 -17.75 -7.19
CA ASN A 136 24.62 -18.58 -6.67
C ASN A 136 24.91 -19.13 -5.26
N LYS A 137 26.18 -19.44 -4.98
CA LYS A 137 26.62 -19.85 -3.65
C LYS A 137 26.39 -18.74 -2.63
N ASP A 138 26.69 -17.49 -2.99
CA ASP A 138 26.47 -16.33 -2.13
C ASP A 138 24.99 -16.14 -1.78
N VAL A 139 24.12 -16.27 -2.78
CA VAL A 139 22.66 -16.15 -2.57
C VAL A 139 22.15 -17.25 -1.64
N ASN A 140 22.58 -18.50 -1.86
CA ASN A 140 22.18 -19.63 -1.02
C ASN A 140 22.70 -19.48 0.42
N SER A 141 23.96 -19.05 0.59
CA SER A 141 24.53 -18.82 1.91
C SER A 141 23.82 -17.68 2.63
N ALA A 142 23.59 -16.54 1.96
CA ALA A 142 22.91 -15.39 2.55
C ALA A 142 21.48 -15.72 3.00
N GLU A 143 20.73 -16.48 2.20
CA GLU A 143 19.40 -16.97 2.59
C GLU A 143 19.47 -17.88 3.83
N ARG A 144 20.36 -18.89 3.81
CA ARG A 144 20.51 -19.83 4.92
C ARG A 144 20.96 -19.15 6.21
N GLU A 145 21.89 -18.21 6.11
CA GLU A 145 22.39 -17.41 7.22
C GLU A 145 21.26 -16.59 7.84
N LEU A 146 20.45 -15.90 7.00
CA LEU A 146 19.31 -15.13 7.49
C LEU A 146 18.28 -16.01 8.21
N ILE A 147 17.90 -17.15 7.63
CA ILE A 147 16.98 -18.11 8.26
C ILE A 147 17.56 -18.63 9.58
N GLY A 148 18.86 -18.91 9.61
CA GLY A 148 19.57 -19.36 10.82
C GLY A 148 19.53 -18.33 11.95
N ILE A 149 19.77 -17.06 11.63
CA ILE A 149 19.70 -15.95 12.59
C ILE A 149 18.26 -15.76 13.08
N LEU A 150 17.27 -15.85 12.20
CA LEU A 150 15.84 -15.73 12.53
C LEU A 150 15.27 -16.98 13.21
N LYS A 151 16.04 -18.08 13.30
CA LYS A 151 15.62 -19.36 13.88
C LYS A 151 14.27 -19.86 13.35
N TRP A 152 14.05 -19.74 12.04
CA TRP A 152 12.78 -20.09 11.38
C TRP A 152 11.54 -19.31 11.82
N ASN A 153 11.68 -18.20 12.55
CA ASN A 153 10.57 -17.30 12.81
C ASN A 153 10.30 -16.43 11.58
N LEU A 154 9.48 -16.96 10.65
CA LEU A 154 9.11 -16.33 9.38
C LEU A 154 7.69 -15.75 9.39
N ASN A 155 6.91 -16.00 10.43
CA ASN A 155 5.56 -15.46 10.55
C ASN A 155 5.68 -13.95 10.79
N VAL A 156 5.02 -13.15 9.95
CA VAL A 156 5.00 -11.68 10.07
C VAL A 156 3.72 -11.25 10.76
N ASP A 157 3.85 -10.54 11.87
CA ASP A 157 2.69 -10.04 12.63
C ASP A 157 2.27 -8.66 12.14
N GLU A 158 0.96 -8.36 12.26
CA GLU A 158 0.42 -7.05 11.87
C GLU A 158 1.08 -5.91 12.66
N GLN A 159 1.34 -6.11 13.95
CA GLN A 159 1.94 -5.08 14.81
C GLN A 159 3.36 -4.71 14.37
N GLU A 160 4.16 -5.71 13.97
CA GLU A 160 5.50 -5.46 13.43
C GLU A 160 5.43 -4.73 12.08
N LEU A 161 4.46 -5.07 11.25
CA LEU A 161 4.22 -4.43 9.97
C LEU A 161 3.86 -2.95 10.14
N VAL A 162 2.96 -2.66 11.10
CA VAL A 162 2.59 -1.29 11.47
C VAL A 162 3.79 -0.51 11.98
N ALA A 163 4.58 -1.11 12.89
CA ALA A 163 5.77 -0.47 13.44
C ALA A 163 6.83 -0.17 12.37
N ALA A 164 7.07 -1.12 11.46
CA ALA A 164 8.05 -0.96 10.40
C ALA A 164 7.64 0.10 9.36
N LEU A 165 6.35 0.18 9.03
CA LEU A 165 5.81 1.05 7.97
C LEU A 165 5.22 2.36 8.50
N GLN A 166 5.39 2.67 9.78
CA GLN A 166 4.83 3.84 10.44
C GLN A 166 5.02 5.17 9.67
N PRO A 167 6.17 5.44 9.03
CA PRO A 167 6.35 6.64 8.20
C PRO A 167 5.34 6.74 7.03
N PHE A 168 5.12 5.63 6.33
CA PHE A 168 4.17 5.57 5.20
C PHE A 168 2.72 5.58 5.66
N LEU A 169 2.42 4.80 6.71
CA LEU A 169 1.05 4.68 7.22
C LEU A 169 0.54 6.00 7.79
N THR A 170 1.41 6.84 8.37
CA THR A 170 1.01 8.14 8.90
C THR A 170 0.44 9.05 7.81
N ARG A 171 1.06 9.08 6.63
CA ARG A 171 0.55 9.86 5.49
C ARG A 171 -0.80 9.31 5.02
N ILE A 172 -0.90 8.00 4.85
CA ILE A 172 -2.12 7.33 4.38
C ILE A 172 -3.28 7.54 5.36
N LYS A 173 -3.04 7.41 6.66
CA LYS A 173 -4.06 7.66 7.70
C LYS A 173 -4.62 9.08 7.61
N LYS A 174 -3.75 10.10 7.44
CA LYS A 174 -4.18 11.50 7.27
C LYS A 174 -5.03 11.71 6.01
N ASP A 175 -4.63 11.09 4.90
CA ASP A 175 -5.38 11.20 3.65
C ASP A 175 -6.74 10.51 3.72
N LEU A 176 -6.82 9.34 4.36
CA LEU A 176 -8.07 8.65 4.60
C LEU A 176 -9.00 9.46 5.54
N GLN A 177 -8.45 10.07 6.61
CA GLN A 177 -9.22 10.94 7.51
C GLN A 177 -9.81 12.13 6.76
N ARG A 178 -8.99 12.83 5.97
CA ARG A 178 -9.45 13.96 5.14
C ARG A 178 -10.56 13.54 4.18
N LYS A 179 -10.41 12.38 3.54
CA LYS A 179 -11.44 11.85 2.63
C LYS A 179 -12.74 11.55 3.37
N HIS A 180 -12.66 10.95 4.55
CA HIS A 180 -13.83 10.66 5.37
C HIS A 180 -14.56 11.94 5.82
N GLU A 181 -13.83 12.96 6.25
CA GLU A 181 -14.40 14.27 6.63
C GLU A 181 -15.11 14.93 5.45
N LEU A 182 -14.51 14.91 4.25
CA LEU A 182 -15.14 15.45 3.04
C LEU A 182 -16.41 14.68 2.66
N GLU A 183 -16.40 13.35 2.77
CA GLU A 183 -17.58 12.53 2.50
C GLU A 183 -18.71 12.78 3.53
N CYS A 184 -18.36 12.93 4.80
CA CYS A 184 -19.32 13.28 5.85
C CYS A 184 -19.92 14.67 5.62
N ASN A 185 -19.10 15.66 5.29
CA ASN A 185 -19.54 17.02 5.00
C ASN A 185 -20.43 17.07 3.75
N ALA A 186 -20.05 16.36 2.68
CA ALA A 186 -20.84 16.28 1.46
C ALA A 186 -22.21 15.61 1.69
N LYS A 187 -22.24 14.53 2.49
CA LYS A 187 -23.51 13.89 2.90
C LYS A 187 -24.37 14.84 3.71
N SER A 188 -23.80 15.55 4.68
CA SER A 188 -24.51 16.52 5.50
C SER A 188 -25.11 17.66 4.66
N GLU A 189 -24.33 18.24 3.75
CA GLU A 189 -24.81 19.28 2.83
C GLU A 189 -25.89 18.75 1.88
N TYR A 190 -25.74 17.53 1.37
CA TYR A 190 -26.77 16.88 0.55
C TYR A 190 -28.10 16.75 1.29
N TYR A 191 -28.08 16.27 2.53
CA TYR A 191 -29.29 16.16 3.35
C TYR A 191 -29.88 17.53 3.71
N ARG A 192 -29.03 18.53 4.02
CA ARG A 192 -29.49 19.91 4.28
C ARG A 192 -30.19 20.50 3.06
N MET A 193 -29.60 20.34 1.87
CA MET A 193 -30.13 20.82 0.61
C MET A 193 -31.44 20.11 0.25
N SER A 194 -31.49 18.78 0.39
CA SER A 194 -32.71 17.99 0.17
C SER A 194 -33.85 18.41 1.10
N SER A 195 -33.56 18.68 2.38
CA SER A 195 -34.58 19.15 3.32
C SER A 195 -35.14 20.51 2.93
N PHE A 196 -34.31 21.43 2.41
CA PHE A 196 -34.74 22.76 1.97
C PHE A 196 -35.68 22.71 0.76
N TYR A 197 -35.40 21.82 -0.20
CA TYR A 197 -36.27 21.60 -1.36
C TYR A 197 -37.60 20.92 -0.97
N SER A 198 -37.60 19.98 -0.03
CA SER A 198 -38.84 19.35 0.48
C SER A 198 -39.72 20.31 1.30
N SER A 199 -39.15 21.23 2.08
CA SER A 199 -39.94 22.26 2.80
C SER A 199 -40.58 23.28 1.87
N ASN A 200 -39.91 23.65 0.76
CA ASN A 200 -40.48 24.58 -0.23
C ASN A 200 -41.60 23.95 -1.08
N SER A 201 -41.62 22.62 -1.27
CA SER A 201 -42.74 21.95 -1.93
C SER A 201 -44.03 21.90 -1.09
N LEU A 202 -43.92 22.01 0.25
CA LEU A 202 -45.07 22.08 1.17
C LEU A 202 -45.48 23.54 1.46
N ALA A 203 -44.54 24.50 1.40
CA ALA A 203 -44.84 25.93 1.53
C ALA A 203 -45.52 26.51 0.27
N SER A 204 -45.38 25.87 -0.89
CA SER A 204 -46.03 26.30 -2.14
C SER A 204 -47.51 25.93 -2.27
N SER A 205 -48.14 25.31 -1.25
CA SER A 205 -49.58 24.98 -1.28
C SER A 205 -50.45 25.80 -0.33
N ARG A 206 -49.90 26.81 0.35
CA ARG A 206 -50.70 27.75 1.17
C ARG A 206 -50.18 29.18 1.05
N SER A 207 -50.49 29.83 -0.06
CA SER A 207 -50.55 31.30 -0.08
C SER A 207 -51.65 31.75 -1.04
N SER A 208 -52.89 31.65 -0.57
CA SER A 208 -53.92 32.61 -0.93
C SER A 208 -53.99 33.67 0.18
N SER A 209 -53.48 34.85 -0.17
CA SER A 209 -53.92 36.17 0.31
C SER A 209 -54.03 36.40 1.83
N LYS A 210 -53.06 37.13 2.40
CA LYS A 210 -53.19 38.52 2.90
C LYS A 210 -52.01 38.86 3.83
N SER A 211 -51.56 40.10 3.69
CA SER A 211 -50.51 40.82 4.43
C SER A 211 -50.27 40.42 5.89
N SER A 212 -49.02 40.19 6.25
CA SER A 212 -48.49 40.63 7.56
C SER A 212 -46.97 40.76 7.52
N ILE A 213 -46.52 41.94 7.93
CA ILE A 213 -45.15 42.38 8.10
C ILE A 213 -44.54 41.62 9.27
N PHE A 214 -43.56 40.75 9.04
CA PHE A 214 -42.57 40.37 10.05
C PHE A 214 -41.23 40.10 9.36
N SER A 215 -40.32 41.06 9.50
CA SER A 215 -38.90 40.86 9.27
C SER A 215 -38.37 39.86 10.31
N ALA A 216 -37.92 38.70 9.86
CA ALA A 216 -37.06 37.84 10.65
C ALA A 216 -35.65 37.92 10.04
N SER A 217 -34.77 38.61 10.74
CA SER A 217 -33.36 38.77 10.42
C SER A 217 -32.69 37.40 10.31
N ASN A 218 -32.15 37.08 9.13
CA ASN A 218 -31.15 36.01 9.01
C ASN A 218 -29.81 36.54 9.51
N TYR A 219 -29.63 36.49 10.83
CA TYR A 219 -28.29 36.51 11.40
C TYR A 219 -27.67 35.13 11.13
N SER A 220 -26.68 35.08 10.26
CA SER A 220 -25.84 33.91 10.07
C SER A 220 -25.12 33.61 11.40
N LEU A 221 -25.63 32.65 12.17
CA LEU A 221 -24.89 32.07 13.28
C LEU A 221 -23.75 31.23 12.71
N ARG A 222 -22.54 31.74 12.88
CA ARG A 222 -21.30 30.96 12.85
C ARG A 222 -21.47 29.80 13.83
N SER A 223 -21.45 28.57 13.34
CA SER A 223 -21.35 27.39 14.19
C SER A 223 -19.98 27.40 14.88
N ALA A 224 -20.01 27.70 16.18
CA ALA A 224 -18.88 27.58 17.07
C ALA A 224 -18.43 26.11 17.17
N ALA A 225 -17.11 25.92 17.14
CA ALA A 225 -16.48 24.66 17.50
C ALA A 225 -16.82 24.33 18.97
N SER A 226 -17.44 23.18 19.22
CA SER A 226 -17.66 22.68 20.57
C SER A 226 -16.46 21.82 21.00
N SER A 227 -15.52 22.46 21.70
CA SER A 227 -14.63 21.77 22.63
C SER A 227 -15.44 21.30 23.83
N SER A 228 -15.45 19.99 24.07
CA SER A 228 -16.06 19.41 25.27
C SER A 228 -14.99 19.21 26.34
N GLN A 229 -15.03 19.99 27.41
CA GLN A 229 -14.37 19.67 28.67
C GLN A 229 -15.44 19.24 29.68
N ASN A 230 -15.22 18.07 30.25
CA ASN A 230 -16.03 17.42 31.27
C ASN A 230 -15.99 18.20 32.60
N LEU A 231 -17.12 18.22 33.30
CA LEU A 231 -17.16 18.29 34.76
C LEU A 231 -18.43 17.58 35.29
N ALA A 232 -18.20 16.76 36.30
CA ALA A 232 -19.13 15.81 36.88
C ALA A 232 -19.80 16.36 38.16
N SER A 233 -21.05 15.95 38.41
CA SER A 233 -21.64 15.65 39.74
C SER A 233 -23.11 15.23 39.52
N GLU A 234 -23.44 13.94 39.64
CA GLU A 234 -24.15 13.34 40.79
C GLU A 234 -25.49 14.00 41.17
N ASN A 235 -26.61 13.44 40.67
CA ASN A 235 -27.63 12.74 41.48
C ASN A 235 -28.88 12.39 40.65
N ASP A 236 -29.24 11.10 40.70
CA ASP A 236 -30.47 10.42 40.24
C ASP A 236 -31.71 10.75 41.13
N PRO A 237 -32.91 10.17 40.93
CA PRO A 237 -33.68 9.86 39.70
C PRO A 237 -35.20 10.21 39.84
N ALA A 238 -35.98 10.24 38.74
CA ALA A 238 -37.39 9.79 38.72
C ALA A 238 -38.07 9.84 37.34
N TYR A 239 -38.49 8.65 36.88
CA TYR A 239 -39.72 8.32 36.13
C TYR A 239 -40.23 9.23 34.99
N MET A 240 -40.12 8.77 33.74
CA MET A 240 -41.22 8.17 32.95
C MET A 240 -40.84 8.01 31.47
N ALA A 241 -40.99 6.79 30.95
CA ALA A 241 -41.07 6.47 29.52
C ALA A 241 -42.53 6.72 29.01
N PRO A 242 -42.95 6.36 27.78
CA PRO A 242 -42.25 6.01 26.54
C PRO A 242 -42.85 6.74 25.31
N SER A 243 -42.33 6.54 24.08
CA SER A 243 -43.12 6.03 22.92
C SER A 243 -42.44 6.25 21.57
N SER A 244 -42.49 5.18 20.79
CA SER A 244 -42.00 5.01 19.42
C SER A 244 -42.71 5.87 18.38
N SER A 245 -42.00 6.18 17.29
CA SER A 245 -42.56 6.03 15.94
C SER A 245 -41.46 6.02 14.88
N ARG A 246 -41.18 4.81 14.36
CA ARG A 246 -40.54 4.60 13.06
C ARG A 246 -41.49 5.10 11.98
N MET A 247 -41.00 5.92 11.06
CA MET A 247 -41.73 6.38 9.87
C MET A 247 -41.31 5.57 8.62
N PRO A 248 -42.22 5.38 7.64
CA PRO A 248 -42.08 4.36 6.59
C PRO A 248 -41.33 4.84 5.35
N LEU A 249 -40.79 3.88 4.60
CA LEU A 249 -40.18 4.05 3.28
C LEU A 249 -41.24 4.39 2.21
N ALA A 250 -41.03 5.49 1.49
CA ALA A 250 -41.82 5.84 0.32
C ALA A 250 -41.26 5.19 -0.96
N ALA A 251 -42.19 4.88 -1.86
CA ALA A 251 -42.06 4.01 -3.03
C ALA A 251 -41.14 4.56 -4.14
N ARG A 252 -40.49 3.62 -4.82
CA ARG A 252 -39.56 3.80 -5.93
C ARG A 252 -40.36 3.88 -7.24
N SER A 253 -40.54 5.08 -7.78
CA SER A 253 -41.10 5.27 -9.13
C SER A 253 -40.00 5.14 -10.17
N SER A 254 -40.13 4.12 -11.01
CA SER A 254 -39.36 3.86 -12.22
C SER A 254 -39.72 4.84 -13.33
N THR A 255 -38.74 5.55 -13.86
CA THR A 255 -38.83 6.19 -15.18
C THR A 255 -37.67 5.71 -16.05
N ALA A 256 -38.04 4.95 -17.07
CA ALA A 256 -37.21 4.64 -18.21
C ALA A 256 -37.19 5.84 -19.15
N LEU A 257 -36.00 6.22 -19.64
CA LEU A 257 -35.73 6.78 -20.97
C LEU A 257 -34.28 7.24 -21.05
N ASN A 258 -33.43 6.44 -21.68
CA ASN A 258 -32.48 6.92 -22.68
C ASN A 258 -31.76 5.73 -23.33
N GLN A 259 -32.13 5.49 -24.59
CA GLN A 259 -31.51 4.53 -25.49
C GLN A 259 -30.92 5.35 -26.64
N MET A 260 -29.59 5.30 -26.80
CA MET A 260 -28.75 5.63 -27.98
C MET A 260 -27.32 5.81 -27.45
N HIS A 261 -26.23 5.30 -28.00
CA HIS A 261 -25.89 4.52 -29.19
C HIS A 261 -24.58 3.79 -28.83
N LYS A 262 -24.42 2.50 -29.18
CA LYS A 262 -23.11 1.82 -29.21
C LYS A 262 -22.77 1.51 -30.67
N ASN A 263 -21.73 2.14 -31.18
CA ASN A 263 -21.01 1.67 -32.36
C ASN A 263 -19.90 0.71 -31.91
N SER A 264 -19.89 -0.51 -32.43
CA SER A 264 -18.65 -1.26 -32.63
C SER A 264 -18.82 -2.19 -33.83
N PHE A 265 -18.11 -1.86 -34.91
CA PHE A 265 -17.51 -2.84 -35.83
C PHE A 265 -16.60 -3.78 -34.99
N TYR A 266 -16.28 -5.03 -35.34
CA TYR A 266 -15.83 -5.59 -36.62
C TYR A 266 -16.13 -7.11 -36.72
N LYS A 267 -16.53 -7.53 -37.93
CA LYS A 267 -16.21 -8.78 -38.68
C LYS A 267 -15.98 -10.11 -37.93
N THR A 268 -16.86 -11.07 -38.21
CA THR A 268 -16.57 -12.51 -38.28
C THR A 268 -16.92 -12.99 -39.68
N THR A 269 -15.96 -13.60 -40.37
CA THR A 269 -16.17 -14.31 -41.65
C THR A 269 -16.06 -15.81 -41.42
N ASP A 270 -17.02 -16.52 -42.00
CA ASP A 270 -17.13 -17.96 -42.19
C ASP A 270 -15.83 -18.67 -42.56
N THR A 271 -15.66 -19.88 -42.00
CA THR A 271 -14.98 -20.98 -42.69
C THR A 271 -15.73 -22.28 -42.43
N SER A 272 -16.26 -22.83 -43.52
CA SER A 272 -16.97 -24.10 -43.63
C SER A 272 -16.02 -25.18 -44.17
N VAL A 273 -16.13 -26.39 -43.60
CA VAL A 273 -15.88 -27.73 -44.22
C VAL A 273 -14.44 -28.10 -44.62
N ARG A 274 -13.89 -29.16 -44.00
CA ARG A 274 -13.62 -30.43 -44.71
C ARG A 274 -13.21 -31.61 -43.81
N SER A 275 -13.87 -32.73 -44.12
CA SER A 275 -13.54 -34.17 -43.97
C SER A 275 -12.28 -34.61 -43.22
N GLY A 276 -12.52 -35.49 -42.24
CA GLY A 276 -11.54 -36.44 -41.74
C GLY A 276 -11.33 -37.62 -42.70
N GLY A 277 -10.10 -38.14 -42.70
CA GLY A 277 -9.72 -39.34 -43.42
C GLY A 277 -8.23 -39.66 -43.25
N LEU A 278 -7.98 -40.77 -42.54
CA LEU A 278 -6.89 -41.75 -42.72
C LEU A 278 -5.42 -41.39 -42.38
N LEU A 279 -4.92 -42.19 -41.41
CA LEU A 279 -3.59 -42.81 -41.25
C LEU A 279 -2.86 -43.13 -42.58
N PRO A 280 -1.50 -43.29 -42.65
CA PRO A 280 -0.72 -44.22 -41.82
C PRO A 280 0.76 -43.87 -41.46
N SER A 281 1.35 -44.83 -40.74
CA SER A 281 2.71 -45.02 -40.22
C SER A 281 3.92 -44.67 -41.11
N ALA A 282 5.05 -44.38 -40.45
CA ALA A 282 6.30 -45.16 -40.46
C ALA A 282 7.59 -44.32 -40.60
N VAL A 283 8.52 -44.55 -39.66
CA VAL A 283 9.97 -44.77 -39.83
C VAL A 283 10.76 -43.73 -40.66
N VAL A 284 11.60 -42.93 -40.00
CA VAL A 284 13.09 -43.01 -39.90
C VAL A 284 13.52 -42.00 -38.84
#